data_AF-A0AAV0VQ65-F1
#
_entry.id   AF-A0AAV0VQ65-F1
#
_cell.length_a   1.000
_cell.length_b   1.000
_cell.length_c   1.000
_cell.angle_alpha   90.00
_cell.angle_beta   90.00
_cell.angle_gamma   90.00
#
_symmetry.space_group_name_H-M   'P 1'
#
loop_
_entity.id
_entity.type
_entity.pdbx_description
1 polymer ?
#
loop_
_entity_poly.entity_id
_entity_poly.type
_entity_poly.pdbx_seq_one_letter_code
_entity_poly.pdbx_strand_id
1 'polypeptide(L)'
;MPSTAHPYMPNRNALRQQIKRVRRENTPSQPQSLEDLTIPDSLRTTIGGELFLIKDSTINDEKLLLFCTKNNVQRLSHARYLIMDGTFWTVPTIFRQLYTIHAPVGGDNFRVLPLAYALMSSKSETLYIRLFQDLIDFCEDNGGQLNPYWIMTDFEKMTDDRFCSEGRSHRL
;
A
#
# COMPACT_ATOMS: atom_id res chain seq x y z
N MET A 1 -10.94 0.92 56.12
CA MET A 1 -11.97 0.23 55.31
C MET A 1 -12.03 0.90 53.94
N PRO A 2 -12.19 0.13 52.85
CA PRO A 2 -11.52 0.38 51.57
C PRO A 2 -12.18 1.46 50.72
N SER A 3 -11.33 2.21 50.01
CA SER A 3 -11.70 3.16 48.95
C SER A 3 -12.44 2.43 47.84
N THR A 4 -13.66 2.88 47.56
CA THR A 4 -14.54 2.36 46.50
C THR A 4 -13.94 2.70 45.13
N ALA A 5 -13.10 1.81 44.62
CA ALA A 5 -12.73 1.81 43.21
C ALA A 5 -13.96 1.42 42.38
N HIS A 6 -14.71 2.42 41.91
CA HIS A 6 -15.74 2.19 40.90
C HIS A 6 -15.04 1.85 39.57
N PRO A 7 -15.26 0.66 38.97
CA PRO A 7 -14.69 0.32 37.68
C PRO A 7 -15.51 1.03 36.59
N TYR A 8 -15.35 2.34 36.47
CA TYR A 8 -15.86 3.06 35.31
C TYR A 8 -14.98 2.71 34.12
N MET A 9 -15.62 2.28 33.03
CA MET A 9 -14.95 2.10 31.76
C MET A 9 -14.22 3.42 31.41
N PRO A 10 -12.90 3.39 31.12
CA PRO A 10 -12.17 4.59 30.76
C PRO A 10 -12.87 5.29 29.59
N ASN A 11 -12.78 6.63 29.51
CA ASN A 11 -13.39 7.31 28.37
C ASN A 11 -12.73 6.83 27.05
N ARG A 12 -13.45 6.95 25.93
CA ARG A 12 -13.02 6.44 24.62
C ARG A 12 -11.60 6.85 24.20
N ASN A 13 -11.14 8.04 24.58
CA ASN A 13 -9.78 8.52 24.35
C ASN A 13 -8.75 7.81 25.23
N ALA A 14 -9.08 7.54 26.51
CA ALA A 14 -8.23 6.78 27.41
C ALA A 14 -8.10 5.32 26.93
N LEU A 15 -9.20 4.67 26.52
CA LEU A 15 -9.15 3.36 25.87
C LEU A 15 -8.31 3.38 24.58
N ARG A 16 -8.49 4.39 23.72
CA ARG A 16 -7.66 4.57 22.52
C ARG A 16 -6.17 4.73 22.87
N GLN A 17 -5.84 5.47 23.92
CA GLN A 17 -4.46 5.64 24.36
C GLN A 17 -3.87 4.36 24.95
N GLN A 18 -4.65 3.59 25.73
CA GLN A 18 -4.24 2.27 26.21
C GLN A 18 -3.95 1.32 25.04
N ILE A 19 -4.84 1.24 24.06
CA ILE A 19 -4.63 0.43 22.84
C ILE A 19 -3.39 0.92 22.08
N LYS A 20 -3.20 2.23 21.91
CA LYS A 20 -2.00 2.80 21.27
C LYS A 20 -0.72 2.46 22.02
N ARG A 21 -0.74 2.48 23.36
CA ARG A 21 0.40 2.17 24.21
C ARG A 21 0.79 0.70 24.09
N VAL A 22 -0.17 -0.22 24.24
CA VAL A 22 0.06 -1.65 24.06
C VAL A 22 0.59 -1.94 22.66
N ARG A 23 0.03 -1.30 21.62
CA ARG A 23 0.55 -1.44 20.24
C ARG A 23 1.98 -0.94 20.12
N ARG A 24 2.33 0.22 20.70
CA ARG A 24 3.71 0.74 20.70
C ARG A 24 4.70 -0.17 21.42
N GLU A 25 4.30 -0.76 22.54
CA GLU A 25 5.15 -1.70 23.31
C GLU A 25 5.44 -2.99 22.52
N ASN A 26 4.53 -3.39 21.62
CA ASN A 26 4.65 -4.60 20.80
C ASN A 26 5.07 -4.35 19.34
N THR A 27 5.34 -3.10 18.95
CA THR A 27 5.74 -2.74 17.57
C THR A 27 7.15 -2.18 17.60
N PRO A 28 8.05 -2.60 16.69
CA PRO A 28 9.37 -1.98 16.58
C PRO A 28 9.27 -0.47 16.36
N SER A 29 10.27 0.26 16.84
CA SER A 29 10.37 1.71 16.66
C SER A 29 10.32 2.08 15.19
N GLN A 30 9.62 3.17 14.86
CA GLN A 30 9.50 3.63 13.48
C GLN A 30 10.89 4.01 12.94
N PRO A 31 11.29 3.45 11.78
CA PRO A 31 12.58 3.74 11.17
C PRO A 31 12.69 5.23 10.83
N GLN A 32 13.87 5.79 11.09
CA GLN A 32 14.18 7.21 10.89
C GLN A 32 14.85 7.48 9.54
N SER A 33 15.42 6.44 8.91
CA SER A 33 16.04 6.48 7.60
C SER A 33 15.58 5.28 6.75
N LEU A 34 15.82 5.34 5.43
CA LEU A 34 15.60 4.20 4.53
C LEU A 34 16.63 3.08 4.73
N GLU A 35 17.83 3.42 5.20
CA GLU A 35 18.94 2.49 5.47
C GLU A 35 18.64 1.61 6.69
N ASP A 36 18.00 2.18 7.71
CA ASP A 36 17.61 1.47 8.93
C ASP A 36 16.32 0.65 8.77
N LEU A 37 15.68 0.70 7.60
CA LEU A 37 14.41 0.03 7.35
C LEU A 37 14.61 -1.48 7.16
N THR A 38 14.36 -2.23 8.23
CA THR A 38 14.25 -3.70 8.18
C THR A 38 12.80 -4.11 8.37
N ILE A 39 12.21 -4.78 7.37
CA ILE A 39 10.83 -5.31 7.47
C ILE A 39 10.84 -6.65 8.22
N PRO A 40 10.23 -6.73 9.42
CA PRO A 40 10.12 -7.98 10.18
C PRO A 40 9.37 -9.05 9.40
N ASP A 41 9.75 -10.32 9.57
CA ASP A 41 9.12 -11.45 8.86
C ASP A 41 7.61 -11.56 9.10
N SER A 42 7.15 -11.19 10.29
CA SER A 42 5.73 -11.14 10.64
C SER A 42 4.91 -10.15 9.81
N LEU A 43 5.57 -9.16 9.16
CA LEU A 43 4.93 -8.20 8.25
C LEU A 43 5.10 -8.57 6.77
N ARG A 44 5.88 -9.61 6.45
CA ARG A 44 6.10 -10.07 5.07
C ARG A 44 5.00 -11.01 4.59
N THR A 45 4.18 -11.52 5.51
CA THR A 45 3.08 -12.45 5.22
C THR A 45 1.75 -11.91 5.69
N THR A 46 0.65 -12.42 5.11
CA THR A 46 -0.70 -12.15 5.59
C THR A 46 -0.93 -12.84 6.93
N ILE A 47 -2.04 -12.50 7.61
CA ILE A 47 -2.47 -13.21 8.84
C ILE A 47 -2.66 -14.72 8.56
N GLY A 48 -2.99 -15.10 7.33
CA GLY A 48 -3.12 -16.49 6.89
C GLY A 48 -1.80 -17.17 6.52
N GLY A 49 -0.66 -16.49 6.64
CA GLY A 49 0.66 -17.03 6.31
C GLY A 49 1.04 -16.98 4.83
N GLU A 50 0.21 -16.35 3.99
CA GLU A 50 0.54 -16.19 2.56
C GLU A 50 1.58 -15.08 2.37
N LEU A 51 2.46 -15.22 1.38
CA LEU A 51 3.40 -14.16 1.00
C LEU A 51 2.62 -12.87 0.66
N PHE A 52 3.04 -11.75 1.25
CA PHE A 52 2.43 -10.44 1.05
C PHE A 52 3.41 -9.39 0.57
N LEU A 53 4.61 -9.30 1.15
CA LEU A 53 5.70 -8.47 0.61
C LEU A 53 6.35 -9.20 -0.56
N ILE A 54 6.00 -8.83 -1.79
CA ILE A 54 6.48 -9.50 -3.00
C ILE A 54 7.77 -8.86 -3.54
N LYS A 55 8.01 -7.59 -3.22
CA LYS A 55 9.27 -6.91 -3.56
C LYS A 55 9.73 -5.96 -2.47
N ASP A 56 11.02 -6.01 -2.20
CA ASP A 56 11.77 -5.01 -1.46
C ASP A 56 12.98 -4.63 -2.32
N SER A 57 13.02 -3.41 -2.85
CA SER A 57 14.04 -2.97 -3.79
C SER A 57 14.51 -1.55 -3.51
N THR A 58 15.81 -1.33 -3.72
CA THR A 58 16.45 -0.02 -3.65
C THR A 58 17.13 0.25 -4.99
N ILE A 59 16.81 1.38 -5.63
CA ILE A 59 17.30 1.78 -6.96
C ILE A 59 17.69 3.25 -6.88
N ASN A 60 18.95 3.59 -7.16
CA ASN A 60 19.45 4.97 -7.09
C ASN A 60 19.10 5.66 -5.75
N ASP A 61 19.28 4.95 -4.63
CA ASP A 61 18.92 5.38 -3.28
C ASP A 61 17.41 5.59 -3.02
N GLU A 62 16.56 5.24 -3.99
CA GLU A 62 15.10 5.25 -3.87
C GLU A 62 14.58 3.86 -3.51
N LYS A 63 13.62 3.79 -2.58
CA LYS A 63 13.06 2.57 -2.03
C LYS A 63 11.66 2.29 -2.59
N LEU A 64 11.44 1.04 -2.97
CA LEU A 64 10.14 0.47 -3.33
C LEU A 64 9.88 -0.78 -2.49
N LEU A 65 8.79 -0.78 -1.75
CA LEU A 65 8.22 -1.99 -1.16
C LEU A 65 6.88 -2.26 -1.83
N LEU A 66 6.75 -3.42 -2.49
CA LEU A 66 5.53 -3.84 -3.18
C LEU A 66 4.86 -4.97 -2.42
N PHE A 67 3.59 -4.77 -2.10
CA PHE A 67 2.77 -5.73 -1.38
C PHE A 67 1.59 -6.18 -2.25
N CYS A 68 1.44 -7.49 -2.39
CA CYS A 68 0.35 -8.14 -3.09
C CYS A 68 0.27 -9.61 -2.65
N THR A 69 -0.85 -10.26 -2.92
CA THR A 69 -0.97 -11.72 -2.75
C THR A 69 -1.20 -12.38 -4.09
N LYS A 70 -0.97 -13.70 -4.18
CA LYS A 70 -1.29 -14.49 -5.37
C LYS A 70 -2.75 -14.31 -5.79
N ASN A 71 -3.68 -14.40 -4.85
CA ASN A 71 -5.10 -14.22 -5.13
C ASN A 71 -5.42 -12.78 -5.61
N ASN A 72 -4.76 -11.78 -5.04
CA ASN A 72 -4.96 -10.39 -5.44
C ASN A 72 -4.43 -10.11 -6.84
N VAL A 73 -3.23 -10.61 -7.19
CA VAL A 73 -2.69 -10.41 -8.55
C VAL A 73 -3.51 -11.15 -9.61
N GLN A 74 -4.04 -12.33 -9.27
CA GLN A 74 -5.00 -13.03 -10.13
C GLN A 74 -6.30 -12.22 -10.29
N ARG A 75 -6.80 -11.56 -9.25
CA ARG A 75 -7.97 -10.68 -9.41
C ARG A 75 -7.66 -9.47 -10.29
N LEU A 76 -6.48 -8.89 -10.15
CA LEU A 76 -6.00 -7.80 -11.02
C LEU A 76 -5.91 -8.25 -12.49
N SER A 77 -5.43 -9.47 -12.77
CA SER A 77 -5.30 -9.99 -14.13
C SER A 77 -6.63 -10.21 -14.84
N HIS A 78 -7.69 -10.50 -14.10
CA HIS A 78 -9.05 -10.67 -14.65
C HIS A 78 -9.86 -9.36 -14.68
N ALA A 79 -9.34 -8.28 -14.09
CA ALA A 79 -10.04 -7.02 -14.02
C ALA A 79 -10.00 -6.29 -15.38
N ARG A 80 -11.18 -5.85 -15.85
CA ARG A 80 -11.27 -5.04 -17.08
C ARG A 80 -10.75 -3.63 -16.89
N TYR A 81 -10.81 -3.09 -15.68
CA TYR A 81 -10.29 -1.77 -15.38
C TYR A 81 -9.55 -1.75 -14.04
N LEU A 82 -8.48 -0.96 -13.99
CA LEU A 82 -7.72 -0.70 -12.78
C LEU A 82 -7.88 0.77 -12.40
N ILE A 83 -7.97 1.01 -11.09
CA ILE A 83 -7.98 2.36 -10.52
C ILE A 83 -6.75 2.48 -9.65
N MET A 84 -5.92 3.46 -9.93
CA MET A 84 -4.67 3.68 -9.23
C MET A 84 -4.71 5.02 -8.53
N ASP A 85 -4.30 5.03 -7.26
CA ASP A 85 -4.37 6.20 -6.39
C ASP A 85 -3.08 6.34 -5.57
N GLY A 86 -2.49 7.53 -5.60
CA GLY A 86 -1.31 7.91 -4.82
C GLY A 86 -1.68 8.73 -3.59
N THR A 87 -1.53 8.16 -2.39
CA THR A 87 -1.88 8.83 -1.13
C THR A 87 -0.63 9.31 -0.37
N PHE A 88 -0.61 10.60 0.04
CA PHE A 88 0.56 11.25 0.66
C PHE A 88 0.46 11.44 2.17
N TRP A 89 -0.75 11.61 2.72
CA TRP A 89 -0.94 12.06 4.10
C TRP A 89 -0.74 10.98 5.18
N THR A 90 -0.61 9.71 4.78
CA THR A 90 -0.69 8.54 5.67
C THR A 90 0.61 7.76 5.81
N VAL A 91 1.71 8.21 5.18
CA VAL A 91 2.96 7.43 5.07
C VAL A 91 4.01 7.89 6.11
N PRO A 92 4.82 6.97 6.69
CA PRO A 92 6.01 7.31 7.46
C PRO A 92 6.89 8.35 6.77
N THR A 93 7.55 9.23 7.53
CA THR A 93 8.41 10.31 6.99
C THR A 93 9.49 9.86 6.01
N ILE A 94 9.91 8.60 6.06
CA ILE A 94 10.90 8.01 5.15
C ILE A 94 10.33 7.64 3.78
N PHE A 95 9.01 7.55 3.64
CA PHE A 95 8.31 7.28 2.38
C PHE A 95 7.53 8.51 1.94
N ARG A 96 7.49 8.76 0.63
CA ARG A 96 6.84 9.94 0.08
C ARG A 96 5.41 9.67 -0.36
N GLN A 97 5.08 8.42 -0.68
CA GLN A 97 3.73 8.03 -1.05
C GLN A 97 3.42 6.56 -0.74
N LEU A 98 2.14 6.29 -0.48
CA LEU A 98 1.53 4.97 -0.61
C LEU A 98 0.73 4.96 -1.91
N TYR A 99 1.21 4.20 -2.89
CA TYR A 99 0.52 3.97 -4.15
C TYR A 99 -0.33 2.70 -4.05
N THR A 100 -1.56 2.74 -4.54
CA THR A 100 -2.50 1.61 -4.43
C THR A 100 -3.17 1.32 -5.75
N ILE A 101 -3.29 0.04 -6.08
CA ILE A 101 -3.94 -0.43 -7.31
C ILE A 101 -5.19 -1.19 -6.91
N HIS A 102 -6.32 -0.71 -7.42
CA HIS A 102 -7.64 -1.19 -7.10
C HIS A 102 -8.28 -1.86 -8.31
N ALA A 103 -9.13 -2.84 -8.04
CA ALA A 103 -10.00 -3.43 -9.04
C ALA A 103 -11.35 -3.82 -8.44
N PRO A 104 -12.38 -4.04 -9.29
CA PRO A 104 -13.64 -4.63 -8.87
C PRO A 104 -13.45 -6.04 -8.32
N VAL A 105 -14.01 -6.28 -7.15
CA VAL A 105 -14.07 -7.60 -6.52
C VAL A 105 -15.53 -7.93 -6.21
N GLY A 106 -15.96 -9.11 -6.64
CA GLY A 106 -17.37 -9.55 -6.58
C GLY A 106 -18.00 -9.55 -7.97
N GLY A 107 -19.09 -10.31 -8.13
CA GLY A 107 -19.89 -10.34 -9.36
C GLY A 107 -20.82 -9.13 -9.43
N ASP A 108 -22.13 -9.36 -9.39
CA ASP A 108 -23.14 -8.31 -9.58
C ASP A 108 -23.10 -7.19 -8.53
N ASN A 109 -22.65 -7.49 -7.30
CA ASN A 109 -22.44 -6.51 -6.23
C ASN A 109 -20.94 -6.22 -6.03
N PHE A 110 -20.25 -5.86 -7.10
CA PHE A 110 -18.81 -5.59 -7.02
C PHE A 110 -18.51 -4.38 -6.12
N ARG A 111 -17.37 -4.44 -5.45
CA ARG A 111 -16.76 -3.32 -4.75
C ARG A 111 -15.37 -3.08 -5.32
N VAL A 112 -14.98 -1.83 -5.46
CA VAL A 112 -13.60 -1.48 -5.79
C VAL A 112 -12.77 -1.63 -4.53
N LEU A 113 -11.81 -2.56 -4.55
CA LEU A 113 -10.94 -2.83 -3.42
C LEU A 113 -9.47 -2.66 -3.82
N PRO A 114 -8.61 -2.16 -2.92
CA PRO A 114 -7.16 -2.16 -3.13
C PRO A 114 -6.62 -3.59 -3.08
N LEU A 115 -5.90 -3.98 -4.13
CA LEU A 115 -5.37 -5.34 -4.32
C LEU A 115 -3.85 -5.39 -4.28
N ALA A 116 -3.18 -4.31 -4.70
CA ALA A 116 -1.75 -4.13 -4.53
C ALA A 116 -1.44 -2.78 -3.89
N TYR A 117 -0.38 -2.74 -3.09
CA TYR A 117 0.06 -1.57 -2.34
C TYR A 117 1.55 -1.39 -2.55
N ALA A 118 2.00 -0.15 -2.69
CA ALA A 118 3.42 0.15 -2.80
C ALA A 118 3.81 1.35 -1.96
N LEU A 119 4.81 1.16 -1.11
CA LEU A 119 5.48 2.24 -0.41
C LEU A 119 6.67 2.67 -1.25
N MET A 120 6.67 3.95 -1.63
CA MET A 120 7.68 4.51 -2.53
C MET A 120 8.33 5.73 -1.87
N SER A 121 9.66 5.78 -1.87
CA SER A 121 10.41 6.90 -1.26
C SER A 121 10.39 8.17 -2.10
N SER A 122 10.02 8.08 -3.38
CA SER A 122 9.87 9.21 -4.29
C SER A 122 8.70 8.99 -5.27
N LYS A 123 8.48 9.98 -6.13
CA LYS A 123 7.55 9.92 -7.27
C LYS A 123 8.30 9.78 -8.61
N SER A 124 9.53 9.27 -8.58
CA SER A 124 10.34 9.19 -9.80
C SER A 124 9.70 8.25 -10.81
N GLU A 125 9.86 8.58 -12.09
CA GLU A 125 9.44 7.72 -13.19
C GLU A 125 10.09 6.33 -13.07
N THR A 126 11.35 6.27 -12.64
CA THR A 126 12.09 5.03 -12.38
C THR A 126 11.37 4.12 -11.39
N LEU A 127 10.89 4.65 -10.25
CA LEU A 127 10.15 3.83 -9.29
C LEU A 127 8.80 3.37 -9.82
N TYR A 128 8.08 4.20 -10.60
CA TYR A 128 6.83 3.79 -11.23
C TYR A 128 7.03 2.67 -12.25
N ILE A 129 8.03 2.81 -13.14
CA ILE A 129 8.39 1.76 -14.10
C ILE A 129 8.72 0.47 -13.34
N ARG A 130 9.52 0.58 -12.28
CA ARG A 130 9.89 -0.59 -11.47
C ARG A 130 8.68 -1.25 -10.82
N LEU A 131 7.80 -0.47 -10.22
CA LEU A 131 6.56 -0.94 -9.60
C LEU A 131 5.73 -1.76 -10.58
N PHE A 132 5.47 -1.25 -11.78
CA PHE A 132 4.66 -1.96 -12.76
C PHE A 132 5.36 -3.21 -13.27
N GLN A 133 6.67 -3.16 -13.52
CA GLN A 133 7.43 -4.34 -13.93
C GLN A 133 7.39 -5.44 -12.86
N ASP A 134 7.68 -5.12 -11.59
CA ASP A 134 7.66 -6.11 -10.52
C ASP A 134 6.26 -6.71 -10.30
N LEU A 135 5.19 -5.93 -10.56
CA LEU A 135 3.82 -6.44 -10.49
C LEU A 135 3.45 -7.34 -11.69
N ILE A 136 3.94 -7.01 -12.90
CA ILE A 136 3.78 -7.84 -14.10
C ILE A 136 4.51 -9.16 -13.91
N ASP A 137 5.79 -9.12 -13.54
CA ASP A 137 6.61 -10.31 -13.27
C ASP A 137 5.92 -11.22 -12.24
N PHE A 138 5.44 -10.64 -11.13
CA PHE A 138 4.71 -11.39 -10.12
C PHE A 138 3.39 -11.99 -10.62
N CYS A 139 2.70 -11.32 -11.56
CA CYS A 139 1.50 -11.86 -12.19
C CYS A 139 1.83 -13.07 -13.07
N GLU A 140 2.85 -12.94 -13.92
CA GLU A 140 3.31 -13.98 -14.84
C GLU A 140 3.81 -15.21 -14.09
N ASP A 141 4.62 -15.02 -13.04
CA ASP A 141 5.09 -16.08 -12.15
C ASP A 141 3.95 -16.85 -11.47
N ASN A 142 2.77 -16.21 -11.33
CA ASN A 142 1.57 -16.81 -10.75
C ASN A 142 0.54 -17.28 -11.81
N GLY A 143 0.96 -17.38 -13.07
CA GLY A 143 0.17 -17.91 -14.18
C GLY A 143 -0.91 -16.96 -14.70
N GLY A 144 -0.78 -15.66 -14.43
CA GLY A 144 -1.67 -14.61 -14.93
C GLY A 144 -0.97 -13.70 -15.94
N GLN A 145 -1.73 -12.78 -16.52
CA GLN A 145 -1.20 -11.69 -17.34
C GLN A 145 -1.97 -10.41 -17.02
N LEU A 146 -1.28 -9.33 -16.67
CA LEU A 146 -1.92 -8.03 -16.49
C LEU A 146 -2.22 -7.40 -17.84
N ASN A 147 -3.50 -7.40 -18.23
CA ASN A 147 -3.96 -6.77 -19.46
C ASN A 147 -5.27 -6.00 -19.25
N PRO A 148 -5.25 -4.92 -18.45
CA PRO A 148 -6.43 -4.12 -18.20
C PRO A 148 -6.86 -3.38 -19.47
N TYR A 149 -8.17 -3.30 -19.72
CA TYR A 149 -8.72 -2.57 -20.86
C TYR A 149 -8.73 -1.05 -20.60
N TRP A 150 -8.94 -0.65 -19.35
CA TRP A 150 -8.87 0.76 -18.91
C TRP A 150 -8.03 0.92 -17.65
N ILE A 151 -7.27 2.00 -17.58
CA ILE A 151 -6.58 2.43 -16.38
C ILE A 151 -7.03 3.84 -16.06
N MET A 152 -7.48 4.03 -14.82
CA MET A 152 -7.78 5.34 -14.26
C MET A 152 -6.73 5.65 -13.20
N THR A 153 -5.99 6.73 -13.38
CA THR A 153 -5.01 7.20 -12.39
C THR A 153 -5.12 8.70 -12.25
N ASP A 154 -5.05 9.20 -11.03
CA ASP A 154 -4.86 10.61 -10.74
C ASP A 154 -3.36 10.95 -10.85
N PHE A 155 -2.92 11.23 -12.07
CA PHE A 155 -1.53 11.60 -12.29
C PHE A 155 -1.29 13.02 -11.76
N GLU A 156 -0.83 13.15 -10.51
CA GLU A 156 -0.18 14.38 -10.06
C GLU A 156 1.18 14.48 -10.77
N LYS A 157 1.21 15.04 -11.98
CA LYS A 157 2.43 15.73 -12.39
C LYS A 157 2.67 16.76 -11.31
N MET A 158 3.85 16.71 -10.69
CA MET A 158 4.34 17.77 -9.83
C MET A 158 4.62 18.97 -10.75
N THR A 159 3.53 19.64 -11.13
CA THR A 159 3.53 20.83 -11.96
C THR A 159 3.68 21.97 -10.98
N ASP A 160 4.81 22.66 -11.09
CA ASP A 160 4.92 24.06 -10.70
C ASP A 160 3.69 24.82 -11.27
N ASP A 161 2.73 25.10 -10.41
CA ASP A 161 1.56 26.01 -10.48
C ASP A 161 0.78 26.27 -11.79
N ARG A 162 0.92 25.48 -12.84
CA ARG A 162 0.09 25.61 -14.04
C ARG A 162 -0.18 24.26 -14.65
N PHE A 163 -1.36 23.71 -14.41
CA PHE A 163 -2.20 22.96 -15.36
C PHE A 163 -3.17 22.10 -14.54
N CYS A 164 -4.31 22.72 -14.24
CA CYS A 164 -5.51 21.99 -13.84
C CYS A 164 -6.14 21.38 -15.11
N SER A 165 -6.75 20.20 -14.95
CA SER A 165 -7.52 19.41 -15.92
C SER A 165 -6.73 18.59 -16.96
N GLU A 166 -6.75 17.26 -16.81
CA GLU A 166 -7.20 16.29 -17.83
C GLU A 166 -6.86 14.85 -17.39
N GLY A 167 -7.90 14.02 -17.22
CA GLY A 167 -7.72 12.58 -17.10
C GLY A 167 -7.19 12.01 -18.41
N ARG A 168 -6.00 11.40 -18.38
CA ARG A 168 -5.39 10.76 -19.55
C ARG A 168 -5.27 9.25 -19.35
N SER A 169 -5.78 8.54 -20.35
CA SER A 169 -5.60 7.11 -20.55
C SER A 169 -4.15 6.84 -20.95
N HIS A 170 -3.48 5.99 -20.18
CA HIS A 170 -2.17 5.44 -20.53
C HIS A 170 -2.27 3.93 -20.60
N ARG A 171 -1.71 3.36 -21.66
CA ARG A 171 -1.49 1.92 -21.82
C ARG A 171 -0.18 1.58 -21.09
N LEU A 172 -0.18 0.52 -20.30
CA LEU A 172 1.03 0.00 -19.62
C LEU A 172 2.12 -0.34 -20.64
#